data_AF-A0A7L3EMR9-F1
#
_entry.id   AF-A0A7L3EMR9-F1
#
_cell.length_a   1.000
_cell.length_b   1.000
_cell.length_c   1.000
_cell.angle_alpha   90.00
_cell.angle_beta   90.00
_cell.angle_gamma   90.00
#
_symmetry.space_group_name_H-M   'P 1'
#
loop_
_entity.id
_entity.type
_entity.pdbx_description
1 polymer ?
#
loop_
_entity_poly.entity_id
_entity_poly.type
_entity_poly.pdbx_seq_one_letter_code
_entity_poly.pdbx_strand_id
1 'polypeptide(L)'
;QNNGGCSEFAICNDTELTERTCTCKPNYFGDGFTCQGNIFQELLRNSNTSRFYFHLETFSIRDITGPGPFTLFVPHTDVLNSDPRVKDWIAKGVMAQVLQYHMVGCANLLYKDLTTVTNVTSLQGDLVHISSSQDSLILNNKAEIILSDAVGTNGVIHVINQVLVP
;
A
#
# COMPACT_ATOMS: atom_id res chain seq x y z
N GLN A 1 16.28 2.80 -28.05
CA GLN A 1 15.30 3.88 -27.88
C GLN A 1 14.44 3.54 -26.65
N ASN A 2 14.26 4.48 -25.73
CA ASN A 2 13.65 4.29 -24.40
C ASN A 2 12.10 4.31 -24.47
N ASN A 3 11.45 3.30 -25.06
CA ASN A 3 9.98 3.21 -25.22
C ASN A 3 9.30 4.53 -25.64
N GLY A 4 9.99 5.33 -26.46
CA GLY A 4 9.54 6.66 -26.84
C GLY A 4 9.32 7.70 -25.72
N GLY A 5 9.81 7.46 -24.50
CA GLY A 5 9.56 8.27 -23.30
C GLY A 5 8.36 7.80 -22.47
N CYS A 6 7.61 6.79 -22.95
CA CYS A 6 6.50 6.21 -22.21
C CYS A 6 6.98 5.39 -21.00
N SER A 7 6.09 5.15 -20.04
CA SER A 7 6.34 4.20 -18.94
C SER A 7 6.80 2.84 -19.47
N GLU A 8 7.61 2.11 -18.72
CA GLU A 8 7.91 0.70 -19.00
C GLU A 8 6.63 -0.18 -19.02
N PHE A 9 5.57 0.29 -18.36
CA PHE A 9 4.25 -0.34 -18.31
C PHE A 9 3.25 0.30 -19.28
N ALA A 10 3.72 1.04 -20.28
CA ALA A 10 2.88 1.60 -21.34
C ALA A 10 3.26 1.06 -22.72
N ILE A 11 2.29 1.10 -23.62
CA ILE A 11 2.43 0.84 -25.04
C ILE A 11 2.59 2.20 -25.73
N CYS A 12 3.68 2.35 -26.48
CA CYS A 12 3.97 3.50 -27.31
C CYS A 12 3.39 3.28 -28.72
N ASN A 13 2.39 4.08 -29.11
CA ASN A 13 1.82 4.06 -30.46
C ASN A 13 2.25 5.34 -31.20
N ASP A 14 3.03 5.20 -32.28
CA ASP A 14 3.31 6.30 -33.21
C ASP A 14 2.18 6.39 -34.24
N THR A 15 1.55 7.56 -34.36
CA THR A 15 0.60 7.84 -35.46
C THR A 15 1.34 8.46 -36.65
N GLU A 16 0.84 8.28 -37.88
CA GLU A 16 1.45 8.81 -39.13
C GLU A 16 1.66 10.34 -39.12
N LEU A 17 1.04 11.07 -38.18
CA LEU A 17 1.07 12.52 -38.04
C LEU A 17 1.85 12.97 -36.78
N THR A 18 3.09 12.53 -36.60
CA THR A 18 4.07 13.04 -35.60
C THR A 18 3.65 13.05 -34.11
N GLU A 19 2.42 12.67 -33.76
CA GLU A 19 1.97 12.53 -32.38
C GLU A 19 2.17 11.09 -31.91
N ARG A 20 3.02 10.95 -30.90
CA ARG A 20 3.21 9.73 -30.13
C ARG A 20 2.19 9.70 -29.00
N THR A 21 1.53 8.57 -28.84
CA THR A 21 0.61 8.34 -27.72
C THR A 21 1.14 7.22 -26.83
N CYS A 22 1.11 7.44 -25.51
CA CYS A 22 1.45 6.44 -24.51
C CYS A 22 0.15 5.96 -23.85
N THR A 23 -0.09 4.65 -23.82
CA THR A 23 -1.27 4.08 -23.15
C THR A 23 -0.81 3.00 -22.17
N CYS A 24 -1.25 3.05 -20.91
CA CYS A 24 -0.89 2.01 -19.93
C CYS A 24 -1.33 0.62 -20.42
N LYS A 25 -0.50 -0.39 -20.15
CA LYS A 25 -0.79 -1.80 -20.42
C LYS A 25 -2.01 -2.26 -19.59
N PRO A 26 -2.68 -3.36 -19.98
CA PRO A 26 -3.77 -3.92 -19.18
C PRO A 26 -3.35 -4.13 -17.71
N ASN A 27 -4.25 -3.82 -16.78
CA ASN A 27 -4.04 -3.83 -15.32
C ASN A 27 -3.13 -2.74 -14.75
N TYR A 28 -2.79 -1.72 -15.55
CA TYR A 28 -2.16 -0.50 -15.10
C TYR A 28 -3.06 0.70 -15.39
N PHE A 29 -2.93 1.76 -14.59
CA PHE A 29 -3.64 3.03 -14.80
C PHE A 29 -2.67 4.21 -14.72
N GLY A 30 -3.06 5.34 -15.31
CA GLY A 30 -2.27 6.57 -15.33
C GLY A 30 -2.33 7.26 -16.70
N ASP A 31 -1.40 8.17 -16.95
CA ASP A 31 -1.34 9.00 -18.16
C ASP A 31 -0.52 8.38 -19.30
N GLY A 32 -0.05 7.15 -19.14
CA GLY A 32 0.81 6.44 -20.10
C GLY A 32 2.30 6.77 -19.97
N PHE A 33 2.66 7.90 -19.36
CA PHE A 33 4.04 8.22 -18.99
C PHE A 33 4.37 7.70 -17.58
N THR A 34 3.39 7.76 -16.70
CA THR A 34 3.34 7.12 -15.39
C THR A 34 2.22 6.08 -15.41
N CYS A 35 2.58 4.83 -15.16
CA CYS A 35 1.63 3.73 -15.06
C CYS A 35 1.82 3.01 -13.72
N GLN A 36 0.74 2.98 -12.93
CA GLN A 36 0.66 2.36 -11.60
C GLN A 36 -0.09 1.05 -11.68
N GLY A 37 0.41 0.05 -10.95
CA GLY A 37 -0.10 -1.31 -10.95
C GLY A 37 -1.06 -1.57 -9.80
N ASN A 38 -1.17 -2.85 -9.42
CA ASN A 38 -1.87 -3.23 -8.20
C ASN A 38 -1.03 -2.87 -6.95
N ILE A 39 -1.66 -2.84 -5.78
CA ILE A 39 -0.96 -2.45 -4.54
C ILE A 39 0.22 -3.37 -4.22
N PHE A 40 0.19 -4.64 -4.63
CA PHE A 40 1.30 -5.57 -4.41
C PHE A 40 2.57 -5.13 -5.17
N GLN A 41 2.39 -4.68 -6.42
CA GLN A 41 3.48 -4.10 -7.22
C GLN A 41 3.94 -2.75 -6.67
N GLU A 42 3.01 -1.90 -6.25
CA GLU A 42 3.34 -0.58 -5.70
C GLU A 42 4.10 -0.68 -4.36
N LEU A 43 3.77 -1.67 -3.52
CA LEU A 43 4.52 -1.95 -2.29
C LEU A 43 6.00 -2.23 -2.58
N LEU A 44 6.30 -3.02 -3.61
CA LEU A 44 7.67 -3.38 -4.01
C LEU A 44 8.43 -2.18 -4.60
N ARG A 45 7.75 -1.37 -5.43
CA ARG A 45 8.38 -0.27 -6.17
C ARG A 45 8.73 0.92 -5.29
N ASN A 46 8.01 1.11 -4.18
CA ASN A 46 8.26 2.22 -3.27
C ASN A 46 9.21 1.81 -2.13
N SER A 47 10.34 2.53 -2.01
CA SER A 47 11.34 2.29 -0.96
C SER A 47 10.79 2.40 0.46
N ASN A 48 9.76 3.22 0.66
CA ASN A 48 9.13 3.44 1.96
C ASN A 48 8.28 2.26 2.41
N THR A 49 7.92 1.34 1.50
CA THR A 49 7.01 0.22 1.77
C THR A 49 7.56 -1.15 1.39
N SER A 50 8.66 -1.21 0.64
CA SER A 50 9.21 -2.45 0.08
C SER A 50 9.58 -3.49 1.14
N ARG A 51 9.93 -3.08 2.36
CA ARG A 51 10.15 -4.06 3.45
C ARG A 51 8.87 -4.82 3.82
N PHE A 52 7.72 -4.17 3.79
CA PHE A 52 6.43 -4.83 4.03
C PHE A 52 6.14 -5.87 2.95
N TYR A 53 6.38 -5.54 1.68
CA TYR A 53 6.29 -6.51 0.57
C TYR A 53 7.13 -7.77 0.82
N PHE A 54 8.41 -7.60 1.20
CA PHE A 54 9.27 -8.76 1.45
C PHE A 54 8.81 -9.61 2.62
N HIS A 55 8.17 -9.01 3.64
CA HIS A 55 7.53 -9.78 4.71
C HIS A 55 6.32 -10.56 4.21
N LEU A 56 5.44 -9.97 3.40
CA LEU A 56 4.31 -10.70 2.80
C LEU A 56 4.81 -11.92 2.00
N GLU A 57 5.86 -11.74 1.17
CA GLU A 57 6.48 -12.84 0.43
C GLU A 57 7.07 -13.91 1.35
N THR A 58 7.83 -13.50 2.37
CA THR A 58 8.48 -14.42 3.32
C THR A 58 7.47 -15.30 4.06
N PHE A 59 6.32 -14.72 4.42
CA PHE A 59 5.24 -15.43 5.13
C PHE A 59 4.16 -15.97 4.20
N SER A 60 4.37 -15.93 2.88
CA SER A 60 3.42 -16.41 1.86
C SER A 60 2.00 -15.84 2.00
N ILE A 61 1.89 -14.57 2.42
CA ILE A 61 0.60 -13.90 2.57
C ILE A 61 0.13 -13.39 1.21
N ARG A 62 -1.07 -13.82 0.81
CA ARG A 62 -1.66 -13.54 -0.52
C ARG A 62 -2.97 -12.77 -0.46
N ASP A 63 -3.37 -12.31 0.72
CA ASP A 63 -4.70 -11.72 0.97
C ASP A 63 -5.03 -10.53 0.05
N ILE A 64 -4.01 -9.76 -0.35
CA ILE A 64 -4.14 -8.54 -1.16
C ILE A 64 -3.92 -8.76 -2.68
N THR A 65 -3.81 -10.01 -3.12
CA THR A 65 -3.58 -10.34 -4.54
C THR A 65 -4.88 -10.39 -5.37
N GLY A 66 -6.03 -10.42 -4.70
CA GLY A 66 -7.34 -10.41 -5.34
C GLY A 66 -7.72 -9.06 -5.96
N PRO A 67 -8.93 -8.97 -6.53
CA PRO A 67 -9.42 -7.75 -7.20
C PRO A 67 -9.67 -6.58 -6.24
N GLY A 68 -9.67 -6.80 -4.92
CA GLY A 68 -9.94 -5.76 -3.92
C GLY A 68 -11.42 -5.36 -3.84
N PRO A 69 -11.74 -4.16 -3.33
CA PRO A 69 -10.78 -3.12 -2.91
C PRO A 69 -10.09 -3.43 -1.58
N PHE A 70 -8.88 -2.89 -1.41
CA PHE A 70 -8.10 -2.97 -0.17
C PHE A 70 -7.64 -1.59 0.32
N THR A 71 -7.44 -1.46 1.62
CA THR A 71 -6.75 -0.33 2.25
C THR A 71 -5.64 -0.86 3.14
N LEU A 72 -4.41 -0.39 2.93
CA LEU A 72 -3.25 -0.83 3.70
C LEU A 72 -2.69 0.33 4.52
N PHE A 73 -2.39 0.06 5.79
CA PHE A 73 -1.62 0.95 6.65
C PHE A 73 -0.22 0.38 6.79
N VAL A 74 0.73 0.80 5.97
CA VAL A 74 2.04 0.17 5.85
C VAL A 74 3.06 0.91 6.70
N PRO A 75 3.70 0.26 7.69
CA PRO A 75 4.77 0.92 8.42
C PRO A 75 5.93 1.24 7.49
N HIS A 76 6.50 2.44 7.64
CA HIS A 76 7.67 2.85 6.86
C HIS A 76 8.78 1.79 6.95
N THR A 77 9.52 1.56 5.87
CA THR A 77 10.60 0.56 5.80
C THR A 77 11.57 0.65 6.99
N ASP A 78 11.94 1.86 7.41
CA ASP A 78 12.84 2.06 8.56
C ASP A 78 12.22 1.64 9.89
N VAL A 79 10.90 1.77 10.04
CA VAL A 79 10.16 1.33 11.23
C VAL A 79 10.19 -0.20 11.31
N LEU A 80 9.90 -0.91 10.22
CA LEU A 80 9.99 -2.38 10.18
C LEU A 80 11.43 -2.89 10.37
N ASN A 81 12.42 -2.14 9.87
CA ASN A 81 13.84 -2.52 10.01
C ASN A 81 14.34 -2.41 11.46
N SER A 82 13.86 -1.41 12.19
CA SER A 82 14.40 -1.03 13.50
C SER A 82 13.59 -1.54 14.68
N ASP A 83 12.31 -1.90 14.48
CA ASP A 83 11.47 -2.39 15.58
C ASP A 83 11.97 -3.75 16.11
N PRO A 84 12.47 -3.82 17.36
CA PRO A 84 13.04 -5.04 17.92
C PRO A 84 12.00 -6.16 18.04
N ARG A 85 10.71 -5.81 18.14
CA ARG A 85 9.60 -6.76 18.28
C ARG A 85 9.40 -7.59 17.01
N VAL A 86 9.87 -7.14 15.85
CA VAL A 86 9.78 -7.89 14.58
C VAL A 86 10.46 -9.25 14.72
N LYS A 87 11.65 -9.31 15.33
CA LYS A 87 12.34 -10.59 15.55
C LYS A 87 11.54 -11.52 16.46
N ASP A 88 10.92 -10.97 17.49
CA ASP A 88 10.08 -11.74 18.43
C ASP A 88 8.82 -12.27 17.75
N TRP A 89 8.16 -11.48 16.90
CA TRP A 89 6.96 -11.93 16.18
C TRP A 89 7.28 -13.04 15.18
N ILE A 90 8.44 -12.97 14.53
CA ILE A 90 8.93 -14.02 13.62
C ILE A 90 9.22 -15.29 14.44
N ALA A 91 9.99 -15.17 15.53
CA ALA A 91 10.35 -16.31 16.36
C ALA A 91 9.13 -17.00 17.02
N LYS A 92 8.09 -16.22 17.36
CA LYS A 92 6.84 -16.71 17.95
C LYS A 92 5.82 -17.17 16.90
N GLY A 93 6.09 -16.97 15.60
CA GLY A 93 5.17 -17.37 14.53
C GLY A 93 3.90 -16.51 14.42
N VAL A 94 3.90 -15.29 14.96
CA VAL A 94 2.73 -14.37 14.96
C VAL A 94 2.85 -13.24 13.93
N MET A 95 3.97 -13.18 13.18
CA MET A 95 4.22 -12.11 12.21
C MET A 95 3.13 -12.02 11.13
N ALA A 96 2.53 -13.14 10.71
CA ALA A 96 1.46 -13.12 9.72
C ALA A 96 0.21 -12.37 10.21
N GLN A 97 -0.17 -12.57 11.49
CA GLN A 97 -1.29 -11.86 12.11
C GLN A 97 -1.00 -10.36 12.24
N VAL A 98 0.25 -10.01 12.61
CA VAL A 98 0.69 -8.60 12.65
C VAL A 98 0.56 -7.96 11.27
N LEU A 99 1.02 -8.62 10.20
CA LEU A 99 0.89 -8.11 8.84
C LEU A 99 -0.58 -7.95 8.42
N GLN A 100 -1.44 -8.94 8.74
CA GLN A 100 -2.88 -8.89 8.46
C GLN A 100 -3.61 -7.78 9.21
N TYR A 101 -3.11 -7.37 10.38
CA TYR A 101 -3.66 -6.25 11.13
C TYR A 101 -3.46 -4.89 10.43
N HIS A 102 -2.49 -4.80 9.51
CA HIS A 102 -2.23 -3.60 8.70
C HIS A 102 -3.05 -3.56 7.40
N MET A 103 -3.93 -4.53 7.17
CA MET A 103 -4.68 -4.68 5.92
C MET A 103 -6.17 -4.64 6.20
N VAL A 104 -6.92 -3.91 5.39
CA VAL A 104 -8.38 -3.83 5.43
C VAL A 104 -8.91 -4.30 4.08
N GLY A 105 -9.85 -5.25 4.11
CA GLY A 105 -10.52 -5.76 2.93
C GLY A 105 -11.83 -5.03 2.64
N CYS A 106 -12.29 -5.15 1.40
CA CYS A 106 -13.59 -4.65 0.93
C CYS A 106 -13.81 -3.13 1.11
N ALA A 107 -12.74 -2.36 1.28
CA ALA A 107 -12.80 -0.92 1.44
C ALA A 107 -11.60 -0.24 0.75
N ASN A 108 -11.88 0.74 -0.10
CA ASN A 108 -10.88 1.65 -0.65
C ASN A 108 -11.05 3.00 0.04
N LEU A 109 -10.25 3.27 1.07
CA LEU A 109 -10.40 4.44 1.94
C LEU A 109 -9.25 5.40 1.69
N LEU A 110 -9.53 6.50 0.98
CA LEU A 110 -8.59 7.61 0.87
C LEU A 110 -8.47 8.33 2.22
N TYR A 111 -7.44 9.17 2.37
CA TYR A 111 -7.22 9.93 3.60
C TYR A 111 -8.47 10.69 4.05
N LYS A 112 -9.17 11.31 3.09
CA LYS A 112 -10.44 12.01 3.35
C LYS A 112 -11.52 11.11 3.93
N ASP A 113 -11.65 9.88 3.44
CA ASP A 113 -12.64 8.93 3.93
C ASP A 113 -12.33 8.54 5.39
N LEU A 114 -11.03 8.35 5.69
CA LEU A 114 -10.53 8.06 7.03
C LEU A 114 -10.85 9.15 8.05
N THR A 115 -11.04 10.41 7.63
CA THR A 115 -11.46 11.51 8.54
C THR A 115 -12.89 11.37 9.05
N THR A 116 -13.71 10.56 8.38
CA THR A 116 -15.15 10.43 8.67
C THR A 116 -15.51 9.16 9.43
N VAL A 117 -14.57 8.24 9.58
CA VAL A 117 -14.75 6.96 10.27
C VAL A 117 -13.92 6.93 11.55
N THR A 118 -14.40 6.22 12.57
CA THR A 118 -13.71 6.10 13.86
C THR A 118 -12.99 4.77 14.03
N ASN A 119 -13.31 3.78 13.20
CA ASN A 119 -12.68 2.48 13.19
C ASN A 119 -12.82 1.79 11.84
N VAL A 120 -11.93 0.84 11.59
CA VAL A 120 -11.98 -0.09 10.46
C VAL A 120 -11.61 -1.49 10.94
N THR A 121 -12.18 -2.52 10.34
CA THR A 121 -11.88 -3.92 10.68
C THR A 121 -10.71 -4.40 9.84
N SER A 122 -9.65 -4.87 10.49
CA SER A 122 -8.50 -5.45 9.79
C SER A 122 -8.80 -6.85 9.26
N LEU A 123 -7.97 -7.35 8.35
CA LEU A 123 -8.04 -8.74 7.86
C LEU A 123 -7.66 -9.77 8.93
N GLN A 124 -6.94 -9.35 9.98
CA GLN A 124 -6.69 -10.21 11.14
C GLN A 124 -7.96 -10.36 12.00
N GLY A 125 -8.90 -9.41 11.93
CA GLY A 125 -10.22 -9.45 12.57
C GLY A 125 -10.45 -8.35 13.60
N ASP A 126 -9.39 -7.85 14.24
CA ASP A 126 -9.49 -6.79 15.25
C ASP A 126 -9.64 -5.39 14.60
N LEU A 127 -10.19 -4.45 15.37
CA LEU A 127 -10.44 -3.08 14.94
C LEU A 127 -9.16 -2.24 14.99
N VAL A 128 -8.93 -1.43 13.96
CA VAL A 128 -7.99 -0.29 13.98
C VAL A 128 -8.80 0.96 14.27
N HIS A 129 -8.50 1.61 15.39
CA HIS A 129 -9.14 2.86 15.80
C HIS A 129 -8.50 4.05 15.09
N ILE A 130 -9.30 4.99 14.62
CA ILE A 130 -8.86 6.17 13.90
C ILE A 130 -9.29 7.41 14.67
N SER A 131 -8.35 8.29 14.96
CA SER A 131 -8.59 9.58 15.60
C SER A 131 -7.81 10.68 14.89
N SER A 132 -8.20 11.93 15.09
CA SER A 132 -7.48 13.09 14.56
C SER A 132 -6.71 13.78 15.67
N SER A 133 -5.47 14.18 15.39
CA SER A 133 -4.62 14.98 16.28
C SER A 133 -3.75 15.91 15.45
N GLN A 134 -3.76 17.21 15.76
CA GLN A 134 -2.86 18.22 15.16
C GLN A 134 -2.74 18.11 13.62
N ASP A 135 -3.89 18.02 12.95
CA ASP A 135 -4.03 17.90 11.48
C ASP A 135 -3.57 16.58 10.85
N SER A 136 -3.13 15.59 11.66
CA SER A 136 -2.85 14.23 11.20
C SER A 136 -3.86 13.22 11.74
N LEU A 137 -3.98 12.09 11.03
CA LEU A 137 -4.75 10.93 11.47
C LEU A 137 -3.85 9.97 12.24
N ILE A 138 -4.31 9.58 13.42
CA ILE A 138 -3.65 8.68 14.36
C ILE A 138 -4.43 7.37 14.43
N LEU A 139 -3.73 6.27 14.21
CA LEU A 139 -4.21 4.91 14.31
C LEU A 139 -3.85 4.32 15.69
N ASN A 140 -4.82 3.70 16.35
CA ASN A 140 -4.68 3.09 17.69
C ASN A 140 -4.05 4.03 18.73
N ASN A 141 -4.30 5.34 18.62
CA ASN A 141 -3.73 6.38 19.49
C ASN A 141 -2.20 6.40 19.52
N LYS A 142 -1.53 5.82 18.51
CA LYS A 142 -0.06 5.70 18.49
C LYS A 142 0.55 5.99 17.13
N ALA A 143 0.10 5.31 16.07
CA ALA A 143 0.73 5.40 14.76
C ALA A 143 0.13 6.54 13.95
N GLU A 144 0.96 7.42 13.40
CA GLU A 144 0.52 8.52 12.54
C GLU A 144 0.61 8.11 11.06
N ILE A 145 -0.35 8.54 10.26
CA ILE A 145 -0.27 8.47 8.79
C ILE A 145 0.65 9.60 8.30
N ILE A 146 1.82 9.24 7.79
CA ILE A 146 2.87 10.19 7.36
C ILE A 146 2.89 10.42 5.84
N LEU A 147 2.40 9.45 5.05
CA LEU A 147 2.16 9.59 3.62
C LEU A 147 0.85 8.88 3.30
N SER A 148 -0.02 9.50 2.52
CA SER A 148 -1.33 8.94 2.22
C SER A 148 -1.56 8.80 0.73
N ASP A 149 -2.60 8.04 0.38
CA ASP A 149 -3.20 8.00 -0.95
C ASP A 149 -2.25 7.51 -2.05
N ALA A 150 -1.38 6.54 -1.74
CA ALA A 150 -0.69 5.78 -2.77
C ALA A 150 -1.65 4.75 -3.38
N VAL A 151 -2.29 5.14 -4.49
CA VAL A 151 -3.35 4.37 -5.15
C VAL A 151 -2.77 3.27 -6.04
N GLY A 152 -3.36 2.08 -5.94
CA GLY A 152 -3.16 0.97 -6.88
C GLY A 152 -4.49 0.56 -7.53
N THR A 153 -4.44 -0.31 -8.53
CA THR A 153 -5.65 -0.76 -9.26
C THR A 153 -6.68 -1.49 -8.42
N ASN A 154 -6.27 -2.07 -7.29
CA ASN A 154 -7.13 -2.84 -6.38
C ASN A 154 -7.16 -2.29 -4.95
N GLY A 155 -6.68 -1.07 -4.70
CA GLY A 155 -6.70 -0.49 -3.35
C GLY A 155 -5.82 0.74 -3.16
N VAL A 156 -5.62 1.11 -1.91
CA VAL A 156 -4.81 2.27 -1.50
C VAL A 156 -3.86 1.91 -0.37
N ILE A 157 -2.68 2.54 -0.38
CA ILE A 157 -1.64 2.40 0.64
C ILE A 157 -1.47 3.75 1.36
N HIS A 158 -1.48 3.69 2.69
CA HIS A 158 -1.09 4.78 3.58
C HIS A 158 0.15 4.35 4.36
N VAL A 159 1.19 5.17 4.37
CA VAL A 159 2.42 4.89 5.12
C VAL A 159 2.30 5.45 6.52
N ILE A 160 2.66 4.65 7.52
CA ILE A 160 2.58 5.01 8.95
C ILE A 160 3.95 4.96 9.64
N ASN A 161 4.10 5.71 10.73
CA ASN A 161 5.37 5.83 11.45
C ASN A 161 5.60 4.77 12.56
N GLN A 162 4.67 3.83 12.76
CA GLN A 162 4.79 2.77 13.77
C GLN A 162 4.14 1.47 13.28
N VAL A 163 4.61 0.32 13.80
CA VAL A 163 3.94 -0.97 13.55
C VAL A 163 2.68 -1.06 14.42
N LEU A 164 1.54 -1.29 13.79
CA LEU A 164 0.28 -1.64 14.44
C LEU A 164 0.36 -3.07 14.99
N VAL A 165 -0.24 -3.28 16.14
CA VAL A 165 -0.34 -4.58 16.80
C VAL A 165 -1.79 -4.74 17.27
N PRO A 166 -2.42 -5.91 17.04
CA PRO A 166 -3.74 -6.22 17.58
C PRO A 166 -3.82 -6.04 19.10
#